data_AF-A0A930ZJI0-F1
#
_entry.id   AF-A0A930ZJI0-F1
#
_cell.length_a   1.000
_cell.length_b   1.000
_cell.length_c   1.000
_cell.angle_alpha   90.00
_cell.angle_beta   90.00
_cell.angle_gamma   90.00
#
_symmetry.space_group_name_H-M   'P 1'
#
loop_
_entity.id
_entity.type
_entity.pdbx_description
1 polymer ?
#
loop_
_entity_poly.entity_id
_entity_poly.type
_entity_poly.pdbx_seq_one_letter_code
_entity_poly.pdbx_strand_id
1 'polypeptide(L)'
;MNTDIRKLIDRYFEGETTSLDEQMLRDYFANENVPQDLMMLAPLFEFISNQTLALTVLNEIKKEEKSKVIRVTPILKNYRIIASIAVVLIVAIVLVTETRKEQIINTGSYVWVDGKQFKDPETVMKYAETSFGNIKTDRDIIDEQLNFIFE
;
A
#
# COMPACT_ATOMS: atom_id res chain seq x y z
N MET A 1 -23.30 0.23 29.61
CA MET A 1 -24.14 -0.04 28.42
C MET A 1 -23.81 -1.45 27.97
N ASN A 2 -24.77 -2.37 28.08
CA ASN A 2 -24.64 -3.71 27.46
C ASN A 2 -25.04 -3.54 25.99
N THR A 3 -24.07 -3.24 25.13
CA THR A 3 -24.30 -3.21 23.69
C THR A 3 -24.33 -4.65 23.21
N ASP A 4 -25.43 -5.07 22.61
CA ASP A 4 -25.54 -6.39 21.98
C ASP A 4 -24.49 -6.50 20.86
N ILE A 5 -23.63 -7.52 20.94
CA ILE A 5 -22.53 -7.71 19.99
C ILE A 5 -23.04 -7.79 18.55
N ARG A 6 -24.25 -8.32 18.33
CA ARG A 6 -24.86 -8.42 17.01
C ARG A 6 -25.13 -7.04 16.41
N LYS A 7 -25.69 -6.12 17.20
CA LYS A 7 -25.92 -4.74 16.76
C LYS A 7 -24.63 -3.98 16.47
N LEU A 8 -23.57 -4.31 17.21
CA LEU A 8 -22.25 -3.72 16.99
C LEU A 8 -21.62 -4.20 15.67
N ILE A 9 -21.81 -5.48 15.35
CA ILE A 9 -21.41 -6.07 14.07
C ILE A 9 -22.20 -5.46 12.91
N ASP A 10 -23.51 -5.31 13.04
CA ASP A 10 -24.34 -4.68 12.01
C ASP A 10 -23.86 -3.26 11.70
N ARG A 11 -23.64 -2.45 12.75
CA ARG A 11 -23.07 -1.09 12.61
C ARG A 11 -21.67 -1.09 12.00
N TYR A 12 -20.86 -2.10 12.25
CA TYR A 12 -19.54 -2.24 11.65
C TYR A 12 -19.64 -2.42 10.13
N PHE A 13 -20.57 -3.27 9.68
CA PHE A 13 -20.83 -3.46 8.26
C PHE A 13 -21.41 -2.23 7.58
N GLU A 14 -22.21 -1.44 8.29
CA GLU A 14 -22.72 -0.14 7.81
C GLU A 14 -21.67 0.99 7.89
N GLY A 15 -20.50 0.75 8.49
CA GLY A 15 -19.43 1.75 8.62
C GLY A 15 -19.69 2.84 9.67
N GLU A 16 -20.60 2.61 10.62
CA GLU A 16 -20.99 3.56 11.67
C GLU A 16 -20.26 3.32 13.01
N THR A 17 -19.26 2.43 13.05
CA THR A 17 -18.50 2.13 14.26
C THR A 17 -17.40 3.14 14.55
N THR A 18 -17.15 3.38 15.84
CA THR A 18 -16.00 4.14 16.30
C THR A 18 -14.80 3.24 16.59
N SER A 19 -13.61 3.82 16.76
CA SER A 19 -12.39 3.05 17.10
C SER A 19 -12.54 2.20 18.40
N LEU A 20 -13.28 2.72 19.39
CA LEU A 20 -13.58 2.00 20.63
C LEU A 20 -14.53 0.83 20.40
N ASP A 21 -15.57 1.02 19.58
CA ASP A 21 -16.52 -0.02 19.20
C ASP A 21 -15.79 -1.19 18.51
N GLU A 22 -14.89 -0.87 17.56
CA GLU A 22 -14.09 -1.88 16.87
C GLU A 22 -13.08 -2.57 17.78
N GLN A 23 -12.53 -1.87 18.76
CA GLN A 23 -11.67 -2.49 19.77
C GLN A 23 -12.45 -3.51 20.59
N MET A 24 -13.68 -3.20 20.99
CA MET A 24 -14.55 -4.17 21.67
C MET A 24 -14.88 -5.39 20.79
N LEU A 25 -15.09 -5.20 19.48
CA LEU A 25 -15.25 -6.32 18.54
C LEU A 25 -14.00 -7.21 18.51
N ARG A 26 -12.81 -6.59 18.39
CA ARG A 26 -11.53 -7.31 18.42
C ARG A 26 -11.34 -8.10 19.71
N ASP A 27 -11.62 -7.50 20.86
CA ASP A 27 -11.50 -8.16 22.17
C ASP A 27 -12.54 -9.28 22.34
N TYR A 28 -13.76 -9.11 21.81
CA TYR A 28 -14.79 -10.15 21.84
C TYR A 28 -14.38 -11.39 21.03
N PHE A 29 -13.92 -11.19 19.79
CA PHE A 29 -13.51 -12.27 18.90
C PHE A 29 -12.14 -12.88 19.23
N ALA A 30 -11.33 -12.21 20.06
CA ALA A 30 -10.09 -12.77 20.59
C ALA A 30 -10.32 -13.84 21.67
N ASN A 31 -11.52 -13.90 22.27
CA ASN A 31 -11.85 -14.94 23.25
C ASN A 31 -12.28 -16.24 22.55
N GLU A 32 -11.88 -17.40 23.06
CA GLU A 32 -12.16 -18.72 22.44
C GLU A 32 -13.65 -19.15 22.48
N ASN A 33 -14.53 -18.39 23.14
CA ASN A 33 -15.92 -18.80 23.41
C ASN A 33 -16.95 -18.01 22.58
N VAL A 34 -16.68 -17.85 21.28
CA VAL A 34 -17.57 -17.19 20.32
C VAL A 34 -18.61 -18.21 19.81
N PRO A 35 -19.91 -17.87 19.77
CA PRO A 35 -20.93 -18.77 19.26
C PRO A 35 -20.74 -19.09 17.76
N GLN A 36 -21.17 -20.28 17.35
CA GLN A 36 -20.85 -20.88 16.05
C GLN A 36 -21.30 -20.03 14.84
N ASP A 37 -22.36 -19.25 14.99
CA ASP A 37 -22.88 -18.33 13.98
C ASP A 37 -21.97 -17.12 13.74
N LEU A 38 -21.23 -16.69 14.77
CA LEU A 38 -20.28 -15.58 14.69
C LEU A 38 -18.85 -16.05 14.41
N MET A 39 -18.57 -17.34 14.58
CA MET A 39 -17.22 -17.90 14.36
C MET A 39 -16.70 -17.69 12.93
N MET A 40 -17.59 -17.60 11.93
CA MET A 40 -17.22 -17.25 10.55
C MET A 40 -16.63 -15.83 10.42
N LEU A 41 -17.01 -14.93 11.33
CA LEU A 41 -16.54 -13.54 11.36
C LEU A 41 -15.25 -13.37 12.18
N ALA A 42 -14.86 -14.35 13.00
CA ALA A 42 -13.66 -14.26 13.84
C ALA A 42 -12.37 -13.89 13.07
N PRO A 43 -12.09 -14.46 11.87
CA PRO A 43 -10.88 -14.12 11.12
C PRO A 43 -10.76 -12.63 10.75
N LEU A 44 -11.89 -11.92 10.62
CA LEU A 44 -11.92 -10.50 10.29
C LEU A 44 -11.33 -9.63 11.40
N PHE A 45 -11.51 -10.05 12.65
CA PHE A 45 -11.13 -9.29 13.83
C PHE A 45 -9.84 -9.80 14.49
N GLU A 46 -9.47 -11.06 14.25
CA GLU A 46 -8.28 -11.71 14.84
C GLU A 46 -6.96 -11.25 14.19
N PHE A 47 -6.91 -11.03 12.88
CA PHE A 47 -5.67 -10.70 12.18
C PHE A 47 -5.05 -9.37 12.64
N ILE A 48 -5.88 -8.41 13.01
CA ILE A 48 -5.46 -7.04 13.34
C ILE A 48 -4.82 -6.97 14.72
N SER A 49 -5.22 -7.82 15.68
CA SER A 49 -4.67 -7.82 17.04
C SER A 49 -3.18 -8.20 17.07
N ASN A 50 -2.79 -9.19 16.27
CA ASN A 50 -1.41 -9.70 16.16
C ASN A 50 -0.41 -8.67 15.64
N GLN A 51 -0.84 -7.71 14.82
CA GLN A 51 0.05 -6.67 14.28
C GLN A 51 0.54 -5.70 15.38
N THR A 52 -0.31 -5.42 16.35
CA THR A 52 0.01 -4.54 17.49
C THR A 52 1.10 -5.15 18.37
N LEU A 53 1.03 -6.47 18.62
CA LEU A 53 2.06 -7.20 19.37
C LEU A 53 3.41 -7.17 18.65
N ALA A 54 3.43 -7.41 17.34
CA ALA A 54 4.65 -7.31 16.53
C ALA A 54 5.28 -5.90 16.62
N LEU A 55 4.47 -4.84 16.57
CA LEU A 55 4.96 -3.46 16.73
C LEU A 55 5.48 -3.18 18.15
N THR A 56 4.86 -3.74 19.20
CA THR A 56 5.36 -3.59 20.57
C THR A 56 6.70 -4.29 20.77
N VAL A 57 6.87 -5.52 20.28
CA VAL A 57 8.13 -6.27 20.34
C VAL A 57 9.24 -5.54 19.55
N LEU A 58 8.94 -5.04 18.35
CA LEU A 58 9.89 -4.24 17.57
C LEU A 58 10.32 -2.95 18.30
N ASN A 59 9.40 -2.29 19.00
CA ASN A 59 9.70 -1.09 19.78
C ASN A 59 10.50 -1.41 21.05
N GLU A 60 10.28 -2.55 21.69
CA GLU A 60 11.07 -3.04 22.82
C GLU A 60 12.51 -3.37 22.41
N ILE A 61 12.70 -4.10 21.31
CA ILE A 61 14.04 -4.39 20.74
C ILE A 61 14.78 -3.08 20.43
N LYS A 62 14.09 -2.10 19.82
CA LYS A 62 14.66 -0.77 19.52
C LYS A 62 15.00 0.04 20.78
N LYS A 63 14.35 -0.23 21.91
CA LYS A 63 14.59 0.44 23.19
C LYS A 63 15.79 -0.16 23.92
N GLU A 64 16.00 -1.47 23.83
CA GLU A 64 17.16 -2.14 24.43
C GLU A 64 18.49 -1.78 23.74
N GLU A 65 18.49 -1.62 22.41
CA GLU A 65 19.68 -1.20 21.65
C GLU A 65 20.14 0.23 21.98
N LYS A 66 19.25 1.10 22.49
CA LYS A 66 19.59 2.49 22.87
C LYS A 66 20.36 2.61 24.19
N SER A 67 20.60 1.52 24.92
CA SER A 67 21.29 1.57 26.22
C SER A 67 22.82 1.57 26.15
N LYS A 68 23.43 1.35 24.99
CA LYS A 68 24.90 1.45 24.84
C LYS A 68 25.31 2.80 24.27
N VAL A 69 25.37 3.81 25.14
CA VAL A 69 25.98 5.11 24.82
C VAL A 69 27.47 4.89 24.58
N ILE A 70 27.86 4.68 23.33
CA ILE A 70 29.26 4.69 22.91
C ILE A 70 29.73 6.14 23.04
N ARG A 71 30.51 6.42 24.10
CA ARG A 71 31.26 7.67 24.23
C ARG A 71 32.34 7.70 23.15
N VAL A 72 32.05 8.35 22.03
CA VAL A 72 33.08 8.73 21.07
C VAL A 72 33.83 9.95 21.62
N THR A 73 35.14 9.81 21.79
CA THR A 73 36.02 10.94 22.09
C THR A 73 36.08 11.89 20.88
N PRO A 74 36.09 13.22 21.06
CA PRO A 74 36.17 14.14 19.93
C PRO A 74 37.63 14.25 19.49
N ILE A 75 38.04 13.40 18.54
CA ILE A 75 39.39 13.44 17.98
C ILE A 75 39.37 14.26 16.68
N LEU A 76 39.99 15.43 16.79
CA LEU A 76 40.50 16.35 15.76
C LEU A 76 39.54 17.26 14.96
N LYS A 77 39.69 18.55 15.32
CA LYS A 77 39.43 19.79 14.59
C LYS A 77 40.01 19.75 13.16
N ASN A 78 39.29 20.37 12.22
CA ASN A 78 39.66 20.78 10.84
C ASN A 78 39.17 19.93 9.64
N TYR A 79 38.09 19.16 9.76
CA TYR A 79 37.37 18.60 8.59
C TYR A 79 36.63 19.64 7.73
N ARG A 80 36.54 20.90 8.18
CA ARG A 80 35.80 21.98 7.48
C ARG A 80 36.33 22.28 6.08
N ILE A 81 37.63 22.09 5.83
CA ILE A 81 38.25 22.40 4.53
C ILE A 81 38.17 21.21 3.57
N ILE A 82 38.25 19.97 4.07
CA ILE A 82 38.10 18.75 3.24
C ILE A 82 36.61 18.55 2.85
N ALA A 83 35.68 18.91 3.74
CA ALA A 83 34.25 18.84 3.47
C ALA A 83 33.79 19.79 2.33
N SER A 84 34.39 20.97 2.17
CA SER A 84 33.95 21.91 1.13
C SER A 84 34.29 21.42 -0.28
N ILE A 85 35.45 20.81 -0.48
CA ILE A 85 35.87 20.25 -1.78
C ILE A 85 35.00 19.05 -2.16
N ALA A 86 34.66 18.20 -1.18
CA ALA A 86 33.77 17.06 -1.41
C ALA A 86 32.35 17.50 -1.81
N VAL A 87 31.78 18.53 -1.17
CA VAL A 87 30.45 19.04 -1.52
C VAL A 87 30.41 19.59 -2.94
N VAL A 88 31.41 20.35 -3.37
CA VAL A 88 31.46 20.89 -4.75
C VAL A 88 31.55 19.74 -5.78
N LEU A 89 32.36 18.72 -5.50
CA LEU A 89 32.45 17.54 -6.38
C LEU A 89 31.14 16.74 -6.43
N ILE A 90 30.47 16.54 -5.29
CA ILE A 90 29.18 15.84 -5.23
C ILE A 90 28.11 16.63 -6.00
N VAL A 91 28.03 17.96 -5.83
CA VAL A 91 27.07 18.80 -6.57
C VAL A 91 27.35 18.76 -8.07
N ALA A 92 28.61 18.81 -8.50
CA ALA A 92 28.96 18.68 -9.91
C ALA A 92 28.58 17.31 -10.49
N ILE A 93 28.81 16.22 -9.75
CA ILE A 93 28.39 14.87 -10.14
C ILE A 93 26.87 14.78 -10.23
N VAL A 94 26.13 15.31 -9.24
CA VAL A 94 24.67 15.31 -9.23
C VAL A 94 24.13 16.07 -10.44
N LEU A 95 24.60 17.29 -10.72
CA LEU A 95 24.17 18.07 -11.89
C LEU A 95 24.44 17.36 -13.23
N VAL A 96 25.60 16.69 -13.37
CA VAL A 96 25.90 15.90 -14.57
C VAL A 96 25.02 14.63 -14.65
N THR A 97 24.63 14.04 -13.53
CA THR A 97 23.73 12.88 -13.51
C THR A 97 22.25 13.26 -13.69
N GLU A 98 21.83 14.43 -13.23
CA GLU A 98 20.43 14.91 -13.33
C GLU A 98 20.07 15.31 -14.76
N THR A 99 21.00 15.88 -15.53
CA THR A 99 20.79 16.14 -16.98
C THR A 99 20.64 14.86 -17.81
N ARG A 100 20.89 13.68 -17.23
CA ARG A 100 20.63 12.36 -17.85
C ARG A 100 19.31 11.72 -17.40
N LYS A 101 18.49 12.41 -16.60
CA LYS A 101 17.19 11.90 -16.11
C LYS A 101 15.96 12.48 -16.80
N GLU A 102 16.12 13.36 -17.77
CA GLU A 102 15.02 13.75 -18.65
C GLU A 102 14.88 12.73 -19.77
N GLN A 103 14.19 11.60 -19.52
CA GLN A 103 13.41 10.78 -20.48
C GLN A 103 12.75 9.56 -19.80
N ILE A 104 12.30 9.65 -18.54
CA ILE A 104 11.43 8.62 -17.97
C ILE A 104 10.23 9.30 -17.33
N ILE A 105 9.28 9.71 -18.17
CA ILE A 105 7.88 9.86 -17.75
C ILE A 105 7.33 8.44 -17.63
N ASN A 106 7.76 7.69 -16.61
CA ASN A 106 7.09 6.44 -16.22
C ASN A 106 5.92 6.81 -15.30
N THR A 107 4.83 7.29 -15.89
CA THR A 107 3.52 6.92 -15.39
C THR A 107 3.38 5.44 -15.75
N GLY A 108 3.88 4.56 -14.88
CA GLY A 108 4.12 3.15 -15.18
C GLY A 108 2.86 2.45 -15.67
N SER A 109 2.70 2.38 -16.98
CA SER A 109 1.60 1.66 -17.62
C SER A 109 1.81 0.17 -17.39
N TYR A 110 0.76 -0.53 -17.00
CA TYR A 110 0.82 -1.96 -16.68
C TYR A 110 -0.41 -2.65 -17.27
N VAL A 111 -0.28 -3.95 -17.51
CA VAL A 111 -1.39 -4.80 -17.96
C VAL A 111 -1.49 -6.04 -17.08
N TRP A 112 -2.71 -6.47 -16.81
CA TRP A 112 -2.99 -7.73 -16.11
C TRP A 112 -3.42 -8.77 -17.14
N VAL A 113 -2.68 -9.89 -17.20
CA VAL A 113 -3.01 -11.03 -18.07
C VAL A 113 -2.94 -12.28 -17.20
N ASP A 114 -4.03 -13.04 -17.13
CA ASP A 114 -4.14 -14.29 -16.35
C ASP A 114 -3.70 -14.17 -14.87
N GLY A 115 -4.10 -13.08 -14.22
CA GLY A 115 -3.78 -12.82 -12.82
C GLY A 115 -2.31 -12.45 -12.54
N LYS A 116 -1.48 -12.27 -13.59
CA LYS A 116 -0.10 -11.79 -13.48
C LYS A 116 0.00 -10.37 -14.04
N GLN A 117 0.72 -9.51 -13.32
CA GLN A 117 0.98 -8.14 -13.74
C GLN A 117 2.23 -8.07 -14.63
N PHE A 118 2.10 -7.44 -15.80
CA PHE A 118 3.18 -7.15 -16.72
C PHE A 118 3.44 -5.65 -16.76
N LYS A 119 4.70 -5.26 -16.62
CA LYS A 119 5.20 -3.87 -16.67
C LYS A 119 6.17 -3.64 -17.83
N ASP A 120 6.37 -4.66 -18.65
CA ASP A 120 7.21 -4.60 -19.82
C ASP A 120 6.55 -3.68 -20.87
N PRO A 121 7.21 -2.62 -21.34
CA PRO A 121 6.60 -1.62 -22.24
C PRO A 121 6.07 -2.21 -23.54
N GLU A 122 6.77 -3.20 -24.12
CA GLU A 122 6.33 -3.84 -25.37
C GLU A 122 5.05 -4.65 -25.16
N THR A 123 5.02 -5.44 -24.07
CA THR A 123 3.85 -6.21 -23.68
C THR A 123 2.65 -5.29 -23.42
N VAL A 124 2.85 -4.23 -22.63
CA VAL A 124 1.78 -3.28 -22.29
C VAL A 124 1.22 -2.60 -23.54
N MET A 125 2.08 -2.17 -24.47
CA MET A 125 1.66 -1.54 -25.73
C MET A 125 0.84 -2.50 -26.59
N LYS A 126 1.31 -3.73 -26.78
CA LYS A 126 0.63 -4.75 -27.58
C LYS A 126 -0.81 -5.00 -27.11
N TYR A 127 -1.00 -5.12 -25.80
CA TYR A 127 -2.34 -5.33 -25.23
C TYR A 127 -3.21 -4.08 -25.29
N ALA A 128 -2.63 -2.89 -25.13
CA ALA A 128 -3.35 -1.63 -25.32
C ALA A 128 -3.88 -1.53 -26.76
N GLU A 129 -3.05 -1.77 -27.77
CA GLU A 129 -3.44 -1.77 -29.18
C GLU A 129 -4.53 -2.80 -29.49
N THR A 130 -4.40 -4.01 -28.95
CA THR A 130 -5.40 -5.08 -29.11
C THR A 130 -6.75 -4.65 -28.54
N SER A 131 -6.75 -4.00 -27.37
CA SER A 131 -7.96 -3.49 -26.73
C SER A 131 -8.66 -2.43 -27.59
N PHE A 132 -7.89 -1.52 -28.21
CA PHE A 132 -8.45 -0.49 -29.09
C PHE A 132 -9.01 -1.04 -30.40
N GLY A 133 -8.41 -2.09 -30.97
CA GLY A 133 -8.90 -2.74 -32.18
C GLY A 133 -10.29 -3.34 -32.02
N ASN A 134 -10.54 -4.00 -30.89
CA ASN A 134 -11.81 -4.67 -30.60
C ASN A 134 -12.97 -3.68 -30.39
N ILE A 135 -12.70 -2.47 -29.91
CA ILE A 135 -13.74 -1.44 -29.68
C ILE A 135 -14.27 -0.84 -30.99
N LYS A 136 -13.51 -0.89 -32.09
CA LYS A 136 -13.96 -0.35 -33.38
C LYS A 136 -15.04 -1.23 -34.01
N THR A 137 -14.93 -2.55 -33.90
CA THR A 137 -15.94 -3.51 -34.39
C THR A 137 -17.25 -3.38 -33.63
N ASP A 138 -17.21 -3.05 -32.33
CA ASP A 138 -18.40 -2.98 -31.48
C ASP A 138 -19.29 -1.76 -31.78
N ARG A 139 -18.74 -0.69 -32.38
CA ARG A 139 -19.55 0.47 -32.80
C ARG A 139 -20.48 0.13 -33.95
N ASP A 140 -20.03 -0.67 -34.91
CA ASP A 140 -20.87 -1.11 -36.03
C ASP A 140 -22.08 -1.91 -35.51
N ILE A 141 -21.89 -2.68 -34.43
CA ILE A 141 -22.95 -3.46 -33.78
C ILE A 141 -23.91 -2.55 -33.00
N ILE A 142 -23.42 -1.52 -32.32
CA ILE A 142 -24.27 -0.54 -31.63
C ILE A 142 -25.10 0.27 -32.64
N ASP A 143 -24.50 0.70 -33.74
CA ASP A 143 -25.21 1.44 -34.79
C ASP A 143 -26.27 0.56 -35.47
N GLU A 144 -25.98 -0.73 -35.71
CA GLU A 144 -26.96 -1.70 -36.22
C GLU A 144 -28.12 -1.96 -35.25
N GLN A 145 -27.83 -2.08 -33.95
CA GLN A 145 -28.87 -2.25 -32.92
C GLN A 145 -29.71 -0.99 -32.71
N LEU A 146 -29.11 0.20 -32.78
CA LEU A 146 -29.84 1.46 -32.68
C LEU A 146 -30.79 1.63 -33.87
N ASN A 147 -30.35 1.29 -35.08
CA ASN A 147 -31.17 1.40 -36.27
C ASN A 147 -32.39 0.44 -36.22
N PHE A 148 -32.24 -0.75 -35.63
CA PHE A 148 -33.33 -1.71 -35.42
C PHE A 148 -34.39 -1.26 -34.40
N ILE A 149 -34.07 -0.34 -33.49
CA ILE A 149 -35.01 0.17 -32.47
C ILE A 149 -35.86 1.34 -33.01
N PHE A 150 -35.35 2.06 -34.01
CA PHE A 150 -36.01 3.25 -34.57
C PHE A 150 -36.72 2.99 -35.91
N GLU A 151 -36.74 1.75 -36.40
CA GLU A 151 -37.57 1.26 -37.52
C GLU A 151 -38.79 0.47 -37.00
#